data_AF-A0A6C0ADI8-F1
#
_entry.id   AF-A0A6C0ADI8-F1
#
_cell.length_a   1.000
_cell.length_b   1.000
_cell.length_c   1.000
_cell.angle_alpha   90.00
_cell.angle_beta   90.00
_cell.angle_gamma   90.00
#
_symmetry.space_group_name_H-M   'P 1'
#
loop_
_entity.id
_entity.type
_entity.pdbx_description
1 polymer ?
#
loop_
_entity_poly.entity_id
_entity_poly.type
_entity_poly.pdbx_seq_one_letter_code
_entity_poly.pdbx_strand_id
1 'polypeptide(L)'
;MSKNQTLQKVANLFVAKAKGELSLEECSIIKGPEFMKFVGFAVAYFDDPDDAIDRFIAESINIRNLILEALIKSKIFIKKTLQFFRDNDIPIKKMKRQMTEEEFEEKLEYLTIPKLLVCLYEKLDFIYFLKFLAEDKGFKDIEEFNIDNFEMIFRMGRKLSSFSRRSNPKGTSLASSLNRALSPNRRNSTVSPSRRNFSERNEY
;
A
#
# COMPACT_ATOMS: atom_id res chain seq x y z
N MET A 1 6.74 -17.13 19.52
CA MET A 1 5.73 -18.11 19.04
C MET A 1 6.31 -18.96 17.92
N SER A 2 5.73 -20.13 17.60
CA SER A 2 6.23 -20.93 16.47
C SER A 2 5.64 -20.42 15.14
N LYS A 3 6.45 -20.35 14.08
CA LYS A 3 6.01 -19.88 12.74
C LYS A 3 4.80 -20.64 12.19
N ASN A 4 4.60 -21.89 12.63
CA ASN A 4 3.46 -22.72 12.25
C ASN A 4 2.12 -22.21 12.84
N GLN A 5 2.14 -21.57 14.01
CA GLN A 5 0.94 -20.98 14.62
C GLN A 5 0.44 -19.77 13.82
N THR A 6 1.36 -18.91 13.36
CA THR A 6 1.02 -17.76 12.51
C THR A 6 0.45 -18.18 11.16
N LEU A 7 1.04 -19.18 10.52
CA LEU A 7 0.50 -19.71 9.26
C LEU A 7 -0.89 -20.33 9.44
N GLN A 8 -1.14 -20.99 10.57
CA GLN A 8 -2.46 -21.50 10.92
C GLN A 8 -3.48 -20.37 11.13
N LYS A 9 -3.10 -19.28 11.80
CA LYS A 9 -3.93 -18.08 11.95
C LYS A 9 -4.31 -17.49 10.60
N VAL A 10 -3.35 -17.32 9.70
CA VAL A 10 -3.59 -16.80 8.35
C VAL A 10 -4.50 -17.75 7.56
N ALA A 11 -4.30 -19.07 7.65
CA ALA A 11 -5.20 -20.05 7.04
C ALA A 11 -6.63 -19.94 7.60
N ASN A 12 -6.79 -19.77 8.91
CA ASN A 12 -8.09 -19.57 9.55
C ASN A 12 -8.79 -18.30 9.04
N LEU A 13 -8.06 -17.20 8.81
CA LEU A 13 -8.63 -15.99 8.20
C LEU A 13 -9.15 -16.24 6.77
N PHE A 14 -8.44 -17.03 5.96
CA PHE A 14 -8.93 -17.40 4.63
C PHE A 14 -10.16 -18.30 4.68
N VAL A 15 -10.24 -19.22 5.65
CA VAL A 15 -11.40 -20.08 5.86
C VAL A 15 -12.60 -19.25 6.31
N ALA A 16 -12.44 -18.38 7.31
CA ALA A 16 -13.49 -17.49 7.80
C ALA A 16 -14.04 -16.60 6.68
N LYS A 17 -13.13 -16.04 5.86
CA LYS A 17 -13.50 -15.30 4.65
C LYS A 17 -14.34 -16.15 3.68
N ALA A 18 -13.92 -17.39 3.39
CA ALA A 18 -14.63 -18.27 2.46
C ALA A 18 -16.03 -18.64 2.97
N LYS A 19 -16.22 -18.66 4.29
CA LYS A 19 -17.51 -18.89 4.95
C LYS A 19 -18.37 -17.63 5.10
N GLY A 20 -17.87 -16.46 4.72
CA GLY A 20 -18.58 -15.19 4.91
C GLY A 20 -18.62 -14.71 6.37
N GLU A 21 -17.69 -15.16 7.21
CA GLU A 21 -17.64 -14.83 8.64
C GLU A 21 -16.88 -13.52 8.92
N LEU A 22 -16.22 -12.94 7.91
CA LEU A 22 -15.48 -11.69 8.03
C LEU A 22 -16.29 -10.49 7.55
N SER A 23 -16.02 -9.33 8.12
CA SER A 23 -16.58 -8.07 7.65
C SER A 23 -16.15 -7.75 6.21
N LEU A 24 -16.87 -6.85 5.54
CA LEU A 24 -16.53 -6.41 4.18
C LEU A 24 -15.15 -5.72 4.16
N GLU A 25 -14.84 -4.94 5.18
CA GLU A 25 -13.55 -4.27 5.32
C GLU A 25 -12.42 -5.29 5.48
N GLU A 26 -12.56 -6.25 6.39
CA GLU A 26 -11.59 -7.33 6.60
C GLU A 26 -11.38 -8.13 5.31
N CYS A 27 -12.47 -8.46 4.61
CA CYS A 27 -12.43 -9.15 3.33
C CYS A 27 -11.63 -8.35 2.29
N SER A 28 -11.80 -7.03 2.23
CA SER A 28 -11.08 -6.16 1.28
C SER A 28 -9.58 -6.10 1.56
N ILE A 29 -9.19 -6.16 2.84
CA ILE A 29 -7.77 -6.18 3.26
C ILE A 29 -7.15 -7.54 2.97
N ILE A 30 -7.79 -8.64 3.38
CA ILE A 30 -7.26 -10.01 3.24
C ILE A 30 -7.19 -10.45 1.76
N LYS A 31 -8.09 -9.93 0.90
CA LYS A 31 -8.01 -10.13 -0.56
C LYS A 31 -6.84 -9.38 -1.21
N GLY A 32 -6.31 -8.35 -0.57
CA GLY A 32 -5.27 -7.49 -1.13
C GLY A 32 -3.91 -8.19 -1.24
N PRO A 33 -3.15 -7.99 -2.33
CA PRO A 33 -1.79 -8.52 -2.44
C PRO A 33 -0.84 -7.96 -1.37
N GLU A 34 -1.16 -6.80 -0.78
CA GLU A 34 -0.42 -6.18 0.31
C GLU A 34 -0.44 -7.02 1.59
N PHE A 35 -1.58 -7.66 1.88
CA PHE A 35 -1.74 -8.47 3.09
C PHE A 35 -0.78 -9.66 3.08
N MET A 36 -0.73 -10.45 2.01
CA MET A 36 0.17 -11.60 1.92
C MET A 36 1.65 -11.21 1.95
N LYS A 37 2.01 -10.06 1.35
CA LYS A 37 3.37 -9.51 1.46
C LYS A 37 3.70 -9.14 2.90
N PHE A 38 2.78 -8.50 3.60
CA PHE A 38 2.96 -8.14 5.00
C PHE A 38 3.08 -9.38 5.89
N VAL A 39 2.25 -10.41 5.69
CA VAL A 39 2.37 -11.70 6.41
C VAL A 39 3.78 -12.29 6.27
N GLY A 40 4.31 -12.36 5.04
CA GLY A 40 5.66 -12.87 4.79
C GLY A 40 6.75 -12.03 5.48
N PHE A 41 6.60 -10.71 5.47
CA PHE A 41 7.46 -9.80 6.21
C PHE A 41 7.36 -10.05 7.73
N ALA A 42 6.15 -10.17 8.26
CA ALA A 42 5.93 -10.30 9.68
C ALA A 42 6.55 -11.58 10.25
N VAL A 43 6.30 -12.71 9.59
CA VAL A 43 6.89 -14.02 9.95
C VAL A 43 8.41 -14.02 9.89
N ALA A 44 9.00 -13.19 9.02
CA ALA A 44 10.45 -13.11 8.85
C ALA A 44 11.14 -12.19 9.86
N TYR A 45 10.47 -11.13 10.33
CA TYR A 45 11.15 -10.01 11.00
C TYR A 45 10.55 -9.56 12.34
N PHE A 46 9.33 -9.96 12.72
CA PHE A 46 8.78 -9.61 14.04
C PHE A 46 8.93 -10.76 15.04
N ASP A 47 9.17 -10.40 16.30
CA ASP A 47 9.21 -11.35 17.42
C ASP A 47 7.82 -11.92 17.73
N ASP A 48 6.78 -11.10 17.54
CA ASP A 48 5.37 -11.47 17.58
C ASP A 48 4.68 -11.15 16.24
N PRO A 49 4.73 -12.06 15.27
CA PRO A 49 4.10 -11.86 13.98
C PRO A 49 2.57 -11.89 14.04
N ASP A 50 1.95 -12.52 15.06
CA ASP A 50 0.50 -12.64 15.17
C ASP A 50 -0.12 -11.31 15.57
N ASP A 51 0.44 -10.63 16.58
CA ASP A 51 0.06 -9.26 16.97
C ASP A 51 0.31 -8.26 15.83
N ALA A 52 1.44 -8.40 15.12
CA ALA A 52 1.74 -7.55 13.98
C ALA A 52 0.69 -7.66 12.85
N ILE A 53 0.20 -8.88 12.57
CA ILE A 53 -0.85 -9.12 11.57
C ILE A 53 -2.18 -8.50 12.01
N ASP A 54 -2.58 -8.65 13.28
CA ASP A 54 -3.83 -8.05 13.78
C ASP A 54 -3.79 -6.52 13.70
N ARG A 55 -2.67 -5.91 14.12
CA ARG A 55 -2.46 -4.47 14.01
C ARG A 55 -2.49 -4.00 12.57
N PHE A 56 -1.90 -4.76 11.65
CA PHE A 56 -1.95 -4.43 10.22
C PHE A 56 -3.38 -4.42 9.68
N ILE A 57 -4.20 -5.42 10.04
CA ILE A 57 -5.61 -5.47 9.62
C ILE A 57 -6.35 -4.26 10.18
N ALA A 58 -6.25 -4.01 11.49
CA ALA A 58 -6.93 -2.89 12.15
C ALA A 58 -6.52 -1.52 11.58
N GLU A 59 -5.22 -1.29 11.38
CA GLU A 59 -4.70 -0.04 10.81
C GLU A 59 -5.14 0.12 9.34
N SER A 60 -5.16 -0.96 8.57
CA SER A 60 -5.62 -0.96 7.18
C SER A 60 -7.11 -0.63 7.08
N ILE A 61 -7.95 -1.18 7.97
CA ILE A 61 -9.38 -0.85 8.05
C ILE A 61 -9.56 0.63 8.39
N ASN A 62 -8.83 1.13 9.38
CA ASN A 62 -8.89 2.54 9.76
C ASN A 62 -8.53 3.46 8.58
N ILE A 63 -7.43 3.19 7.89
CA ILE A 63 -7.00 3.96 6.72
C ILE A 63 -8.03 3.88 5.59
N ARG A 64 -8.57 2.69 5.33
CA ARG A 64 -9.64 2.50 4.35
C ARG A 64 -10.84 3.39 4.64
N ASN A 65 -11.29 3.43 5.90
CA ASN A 65 -12.46 4.22 6.31
C ASN A 65 -12.20 5.73 6.18
N LEU A 66 -11.00 6.20 6.53
CA LEU A 66 -10.60 7.60 6.32
C LEU A 66 -10.61 7.98 4.83
N ILE A 67 -10.15 7.09 3.94
CA ILE A 67 -10.18 7.35 2.49
C ILE A 67 -11.63 7.39 1.97
N LEU A 68 -12.50 6.48 2.43
CA LEU A 68 -13.91 6.47 2.04
C LEU A 68 -14.63 7.73 2.51
N GLU A 69 -14.39 8.19 3.73
CA GLU A 69 -14.95 9.44 4.24
C GLU A 69 -14.51 10.64 3.38
N ALA A 70 -13.22 10.71 3.04
CA ALA A 70 -12.69 11.75 2.16
C ALA A 70 -13.31 11.71 0.75
N LEU A 71 -13.54 10.52 0.21
CA LEU A 71 -14.21 10.31 -1.08
C LEU A 71 -15.67 10.77 -1.04
N ILE A 72 -16.40 10.47 0.03
CA ILE A 72 -17.79 10.92 0.23
C ILE A 72 -17.84 12.45 0.33
N LYS A 73 -16.98 13.06 1.14
CA LYS A 73 -16.86 14.52 1.25
C LYS A 73 -16.56 15.17 -0.10
N SER A 74 -15.61 14.60 -0.85
CA SER A 74 -15.25 15.06 -2.20
C SER A 74 -16.46 15.01 -3.15
N LYS A 75 -17.24 13.92 -3.12
CA LYS A 75 -18.45 13.76 -3.93
C LYS A 75 -19.47 14.88 -3.64
N ILE A 76 -19.76 15.11 -2.36
CA ILE A 76 -20.73 16.13 -1.93
C ILE A 76 -20.27 17.51 -2.41
N PHE A 77 -18.99 17.84 -2.23
CA PHE A 77 -18.41 19.10 -2.67
C PHE A 77 -18.56 19.28 -4.19
N ILE A 78 -18.12 18.29 -4.98
CA ILE A 78 -18.23 18.32 -6.44
C ILE A 78 -19.69 18.57 -6.87
N LYS A 79 -20.65 17.86 -6.27
CA LYS A 79 -22.07 18.02 -6.60
C LYS A 79 -22.56 19.44 -6.34
N LYS A 80 -22.22 20.03 -5.19
CA LYS A 80 -22.57 21.42 -4.86
C LYS A 80 -21.95 22.41 -5.84
N THR A 81 -20.65 22.27 -6.14
CA THR A 81 -19.94 23.17 -7.05
C THR A 81 -20.46 23.08 -8.49
N LEU A 82 -20.78 21.88 -8.97
CA LEU A 82 -21.39 21.69 -10.29
C LEU A 82 -22.79 22.33 -10.37
N GLN A 83 -23.58 22.22 -9.31
CA GLN A 83 -24.88 22.88 -9.23
C GLN A 83 -24.71 24.40 -9.25
N PHE A 84 -23.80 24.95 -8.45
CA PHE A 84 -23.45 26.38 -8.47
C PHE A 84 -23.07 26.87 -9.88
N PHE A 85 -22.23 26.12 -10.60
CA PHE A 85 -21.87 26.46 -11.98
C PHE A 85 -23.04 26.43 -12.95
N ARG A 86 -23.97 25.48 -12.78
CA ARG A 86 -25.21 25.44 -13.56
C ARG A 86 -26.09 26.66 -13.28
N ASP A 87 -26.24 27.04 -12.01
CA ASP A 87 -27.09 28.16 -11.60
C ASP A 87 -26.55 29.53 -12.05
N ASN A 88 -25.25 29.59 -12.39
CA ASN A 88 -24.57 30.80 -12.90
C ASN A 88 -24.23 30.71 -14.40
N ASP A 89 -24.84 29.79 -15.15
CA ASP A 89 -24.64 29.61 -16.59
C ASP A 89 -23.16 29.42 -17.02
N ILE A 90 -22.34 28.80 -16.15
CA ILE A 90 -20.92 28.56 -16.42
C ILE A 90 -20.78 27.23 -17.18
N PRO A 91 -20.32 27.23 -18.43
CA PRO A 91 -20.20 26.01 -19.20
C PRO A 91 -19.01 25.16 -18.72
N ILE A 92 -19.29 23.94 -18.30
CA ILE A 92 -18.26 22.96 -17.93
C ILE A 92 -18.03 22.05 -19.13
N LYS A 93 -16.87 22.17 -19.79
CA LYS A 93 -16.48 21.18 -20.82
C LYS A 93 -16.37 19.82 -20.15
N LYS A 94 -17.10 18.81 -20.67
CA LYS A 94 -17.01 17.42 -20.20
C LYS A 94 -15.54 16.98 -20.18
N MET A 95 -14.99 16.71 -19.00
CA MET A 95 -13.75 15.94 -18.91
C MET A 95 -14.07 14.49 -19.31
N LYS A 96 -13.21 13.91 -20.15
CA LYS A 96 -13.36 12.54 -20.71
C LYS A 96 -13.38 11.41 -19.67
N ARG A 97 -13.28 11.70 -18.37
CA ARG A 97 -13.25 10.73 -17.27
C ARG A 97 -14.03 11.25 -16.08
N GLN A 98 -15.35 11.31 -16.21
CA GLN A 98 -16.22 11.34 -15.03
C GLN A 98 -16.69 9.91 -14.80
N MET A 99 -16.16 9.28 -13.76
CA MET A 99 -16.77 8.05 -13.20
C MET A 99 -18.21 8.39 -12.83
N THR A 100 -19.18 7.60 -13.31
CA THR A 100 -20.60 7.87 -13.04
C THR A 100 -20.90 7.67 -11.55
N GLU A 101 -22.02 8.23 -11.08
CA GLU A 101 -22.43 8.13 -9.68
C GLU A 101 -22.68 6.67 -9.25
N GLU A 102 -23.27 5.88 -10.15
CA GLU A 102 -23.51 4.44 -9.97
C GLU A 102 -22.19 3.64 -9.92
N GLU A 103 -21.22 3.95 -10.80
CA GLU A 103 -19.90 3.31 -10.76
C GLU A 103 -19.12 3.63 -9.48
N PHE A 104 -19.37 4.80 -8.89
CA PHE A 104 -18.74 5.21 -7.65
C PHE A 104 -19.30 4.42 -6.46
N GLU A 105 -20.62 4.29 -6.33
CA GLU A 105 -21.23 3.63 -5.17
C GLU A 105 -21.04 2.11 -5.18
N GLU A 106 -21.15 1.46 -6.33
CA GLU A 106 -21.12 -0.01 -6.42
C GLU A 106 -19.69 -0.58 -6.33
N LYS A 107 -18.66 0.19 -6.70
CA LYS A 107 -17.27 -0.27 -6.70
C LYS A 107 -16.54 -0.02 -5.39
N LEU A 108 -16.82 1.08 -4.70
CA LEU A 108 -15.99 1.59 -3.60
C LEU A 108 -15.88 0.64 -2.40
N GLU A 109 -16.96 -0.06 -2.07
CA GLU A 109 -17.00 -0.95 -0.91
C GLU A 109 -16.03 -2.14 -1.05
N TYR A 110 -15.67 -2.52 -2.28
CA TYR A 110 -14.80 -3.66 -2.54
C TYR A 110 -13.38 -3.27 -3.00
N LEU A 111 -13.08 -1.97 -3.08
CA LEU A 111 -11.76 -1.52 -3.52
C LEU A 111 -10.70 -1.71 -2.43
N THR A 112 -9.51 -2.11 -2.86
CA THR A 112 -8.31 -2.12 -2.00
C THR A 112 -7.84 -0.69 -1.74
N ILE A 113 -7.09 -0.47 -0.66
CA ILE A 113 -6.53 0.85 -0.29
C ILE A 113 -5.81 1.53 -1.47
N PRO A 114 -4.95 0.86 -2.27
CA PRO A 114 -4.32 1.50 -3.42
C PRO A 114 -5.33 2.01 -4.47
N LYS A 115 -6.38 1.26 -4.75
CA LYS A 115 -7.43 1.68 -5.70
C LYS A 115 -8.25 2.84 -5.14
N LEU A 116 -8.57 2.80 -3.85
CA LEU A 116 -9.26 3.91 -3.17
C LEU A 116 -8.43 5.20 -3.21
N LEU A 117 -7.11 5.13 -3.03
CA LEU A 117 -6.22 6.29 -3.15
C LEU A 117 -6.20 6.87 -4.58
N VAL A 118 -6.23 6.01 -5.60
CA VAL A 118 -6.34 6.47 -7.00
C VAL A 118 -7.65 7.19 -7.23
N CYS A 119 -8.77 6.64 -6.77
CA CYS A 119 -10.07 7.31 -6.85
C CYS A 119 -10.06 8.67 -6.14
N LEU A 120 -9.44 8.74 -4.95
CA LEU A 120 -9.36 9.99 -4.19
C LEU A 120 -8.52 11.03 -4.94
N TYR A 121 -7.39 10.62 -5.52
CA TYR A 121 -6.55 11.48 -6.36
C TYR A 121 -7.32 12.06 -7.55
N GLU A 122 -8.03 11.21 -8.31
CA GLU A 122 -8.83 11.65 -9.46
C GLU A 122 -9.93 12.65 -9.07
N LYS A 123 -10.58 12.46 -7.91
CA LYS A 123 -11.59 13.40 -7.41
C LYS A 123 -10.98 14.75 -7.05
N LEU A 124 -9.79 14.77 -6.48
CA LEU A 124 -9.13 16.02 -6.09
C LEU A 124 -8.63 16.81 -7.28
N ASP A 125 -8.05 16.15 -8.27
CA ASP A 125 -7.68 16.79 -9.53
C ASP A 125 -8.90 17.49 -10.15
N PHE A 126 -10.07 16.85 -10.09
CA PHE A 126 -11.31 17.47 -10.55
C PHE A 126 -11.76 18.65 -9.67
N ILE A 127 -11.63 18.55 -8.35
CA ILE A 127 -11.92 19.66 -7.43
C ILE A 127 -11.02 20.86 -7.71
N TYR A 128 -9.72 20.65 -7.92
CA TYR A 128 -8.78 21.72 -8.29
C TYR A 128 -9.16 22.37 -9.62
N PHE A 129 -9.57 21.58 -10.60
CA PHE A 129 -10.09 22.11 -11.86
C PHE A 129 -11.33 22.99 -11.65
N LEU A 130 -12.29 22.56 -10.82
CA LEU A 130 -13.48 23.35 -10.52
C LEU A 130 -13.12 24.66 -9.81
N LYS A 131 -12.20 24.64 -8.84
CA LYS A 131 -11.71 25.85 -8.17
C LYS A 131 -11.06 26.82 -9.15
N PHE A 132 -10.15 26.34 -9.98
CA PHE A 132 -9.51 27.15 -11.01
C PHE A 132 -10.54 27.79 -11.97
N LEU A 133 -11.55 27.04 -12.40
CA LEU A 133 -12.59 27.57 -13.27
C LEU A 133 -13.42 28.66 -12.59
N ALA A 134 -13.69 28.52 -11.30
CA ALA A 134 -14.41 29.53 -10.54
C ALA A 134 -13.62 30.84 -10.43
N GLU A 135 -12.33 30.74 -10.12
CA GLU A 135 -11.42 31.87 -10.02
C GLU A 135 -11.27 32.59 -11.37
N ASP A 136 -11.15 31.86 -12.48
CA ASP A 136 -11.12 32.41 -13.84
C ASP A 136 -12.39 33.20 -14.17
N LYS A 137 -13.52 32.79 -13.61
CA LYS A 137 -14.82 33.47 -13.76
C LYS A 137 -15.07 34.55 -12.71
N GLY A 138 -14.10 34.84 -11.83
CA GLY A 138 -14.19 35.88 -10.81
C GLY A 138 -14.98 35.48 -9.57
N PHE A 139 -15.38 34.22 -9.43
CA PHE A 139 -16.08 33.73 -8.24
C PHE A 139 -15.07 33.36 -7.16
N LYS A 140 -15.02 34.18 -6.10
CA LYS A 140 -14.18 33.93 -4.92
C LYS A 140 -14.92 33.20 -3.80
N ASP A 141 -16.23 33.06 -3.90
CA ASP A 141 -17.11 32.56 -2.82
C ASP A 141 -17.39 31.06 -2.89
N ILE A 142 -16.68 30.31 -3.76
CA ILE A 142 -16.81 28.84 -3.72
C ILE A 142 -16.21 28.35 -2.41
N GLU A 143 -17.01 27.61 -1.62
CA GLU A 143 -16.58 26.98 -0.36
C GLU A 143 -15.18 26.36 -0.54
N GLU A 144 -14.29 26.60 0.41
CA GLU A 144 -13.01 25.92 0.42
C GLU A 144 -13.24 24.44 0.68
N PHE A 145 -12.96 23.60 -0.32
CA PHE A 145 -12.83 22.18 -0.06
C PHE A 145 -11.61 21.93 0.84
N ASN A 146 -11.86 21.48 2.06
CA ASN A 146 -10.84 21.05 3.01
C ASN A 146 -11.12 19.59 3.41
N ILE A 147 -10.07 18.76 3.34
CA ILE A 147 -10.06 17.44 3.95
C ILE A 147 -9.06 17.52 5.10
N ASP A 148 -9.57 17.50 6.33
CA ASP A 148 -8.72 17.38 7.50
C ASP A 148 -7.81 16.16 7.36
N ASN A 149 -6.51 16.36 7.63
CA ASN A 149 -5.50 15.30 7.58
C ASN A 149 -5.29 14.65 6.19
N PHE A 150 -5.60 15.35 5.10
CA PHE A 150 -5.42 14.84 3.73
C PHE A 150 -4.02 14.25 3.46
N GLU A 151 -2.98 15.02 3.81
CA GLU A 151 -1.59 14.60 3.65
C GLU A 151 -1.25 13.38 4.51
N MET A 152 -1.86 13.28 5.71
CA MET A 152 -1.71 12.13 6.59
C MET A 152 -2.35 10.88 5.98
N ILE A 153 -3.56 10.98 5.41
CA ILE A 153 -4.26 9.87 4.73
C ILE A 153 -3.42 9.35 3.57
N PHE A 154 -2.91 10.24 2.72
CA PHE A 154 -2.02 9.85 1.62
C PHE A 154 -0.71 9.25 2.12
N ARG A 155 -0.11 9.81 3.17
CA ARG A 155 1.13 9.28 3.75
C ARG A 155 0.93 7.89 4.35
N MET A 156 -0.18 7.65 5.05
CA MET A 156 -0.52 6.35 5.65
C MET A 156 -0.85 5.31 4.57
N GLY A 157 -1.68 5.66 3.59
CA GLY A 157 -1.99 4.79 2.45
C GLY A 157 -0.76 4.47 1.59
N ARG A 158 0.15 5.45 1.39
CA ARG A 158 1.44 5.22 0.72
C ARG A 158 2.38 4.36 1.55
N LYS A 159 2.41 4.49 2.88
CA LYS A 159 3.22 3.62 3.76
C LYS A 159 2.78 2.16 3.62
N LEU A 160 1.48 1.87 3.73
CA LEU A 160 0.93 0.53 3.53
C LEU A 160 1.25 -0.04 2.14
N SER A 161 1.08 0.75 1.08
CA SER A 161 1.46 0.33 -0.27
C SER A 161 2.99 0.28 -0.49
N SER A 162 3.80 0.97 0.31
CA SER A 162 5.27 0.93 0.22
C SER A 162 5.90 -0.28 0.92
N PHE A 163 5.22 -0.89 1.89
CA PHE A 163 5.56 -2.24 2.36
C PHE A 163 5.48 -3.25 1.20
N SER A 164 4.73 -2.95 0.13
CA SER A 164 4.68 -3.76 -1.09
C SER A 164 5.89 -3.61 -2.02
N ARG A 165 6.70 -2.54 -1.88
CA ARG A 165 7.88 -2.22 -2.71
C ARG A 165 9.22 -2.35 -1.97
N ARG A 166 9.22 -2.25 -0.64
CA ARG A 166 10.43 -2.46 0.19
C ARG A 166 10.48 -3.90 0.70
N SER A 167 10.54 -4.86 -0.21
CA SER A 167 10.95 -6.25 0.09
C SER A 167 12.44 -6.40 0.39
N ASN A 168 13.14 -5.32 0.78
CA ASN A 168 14.51 -5.41 1.27
C ASN A 168 14.86 -4.22 2.18
N PRO A 169 14.60 -4.28 3.50
CA PRO A 169 15.21 -3.36 4.43
C PRO A 169 16.65 -3.84 4.67
N LYS A 170 17.60 -3.07 4.12
CA LYS A 170 19.06 -3.23 4.21
C LYS A 170 19.67 -4.21 3.19
N GLY A 171 20.07 -3.67 2.04
CA GLY A 171 21.49 -3.67 1.64
C GLY A 171 22.27 -4.98 1.54
N THR A 172 21.65 -6.17 1.52
CA THR A 172 22.31 -7.39 1.09
C THR A 172 21.55 -7.95 -0.10
N SER A 173 22.22 -7.98 -1.26
CA SER A 173 21.63 -8.59 -2.44
C SER A 173 21.26 -10.04 -2.11
N LEU A 174 20.04 -10.44 -2.45
CA LEU A 174 19.58 -11.83 -2.31
C LEU A 174 20.52 -12.81 -3.05
N ALA A 175 21.23 -12.32 -4.08
CA ALA A 175 22.24 -13.06 -4.84
C ALA A 175 23.46 -13.46 -3.99
N SER A 176 23.91 -12.63 -3.04
CA SER A 176 25.07 -12.95 -2.19
C SER A 176 24.76 -14.01 -1.12
N SER A 177 23.52 -14.09 -0.65
CA SER A 177 23.09 -15.09 0.35
C SER A 177 22.78 -16.45 -0.29
N LEU A 178 22.23 -16.46 -1.52
CA LEU A 178 21.98 -17.67 -2.29
C LEU A 178 23.27 -18.36 -2.75
N ASN A 179 24.30 -17.61 -3.15
CA ASN A 179 25.61 -18.22 -3.50
C ASN A 179 26.33 -18.85 -2.30
N ARG A 180 26.05 -18.38 -1.07
CA ARG A 180 26.57 -18.98 0.17
C ARG A 180 25.82 -20.24 0.58
N ALA A 181 24.53 -20.33 0.25
CA ALA A 181 23.68 -21.48 0.57
C ALA A 181 23.77 -22.61 -0.47
N LEU A 182 24.14 -22.30 -1.72
CA LEU A 182 24.21 -23.25 -2.84
C LEU A 182 25.63 -23.75 -3.16
N SER A 183 26.62 -23.41 -2.33
CA SER A 183 27.96 -24.00 -2.42
C SER A 183 28.10 -25.11 -1.37
N PRO A 184 27.96 -26.40 -1.74
CA PRO A 184 28.19 -27.48 -0.80
C PRO A 184 29.68 -27.57 -0.52
N ASN A 185 30.06 -27.50 0.76
CA ASN A 185 31.28 -28.05 1.36
C ASN A 185 32.48 -28.24 0.42
N ARG A 186 33.38 -27.24 0.33
CA ARG A 186 34.81 -27.56 0.41
C ARG A 186 35.22 -27.41 1.87
N ARG A 187 35.19 -28.54 2.59
CA ARG A 187 35.85 -28.65 3.90
C ARG A 187 37.30 -28.21 3.73
N ASN A 188 37.73 -27.34 4.64
CA ASN A 188 39.12 -27.15 4.98
C ASN A 188 39.75 -28.52 5.29
N SER A 189 40.73 -28.92 4.51
CA SER A 189 41.86 -29.72 4.99
C SER A 189 43.05 -28.79 5.13
N THR A 190 43.03 -27.94 6.15
CA THR A 190 44.23 -27.25 6.63
C THR A 190 44.75 -28.03 7.83
N VAL A 191 45.66 -28.96 7.55
CA VAL A 191 46.65 -29.42 8.52
C VAL A 191 47.83 -28.45 8.40
N SER A 192 48.11 -27.72 9.48
CA SER A 192 49.35 -26.94 9.65
C SER A 192 50.44 -27.83 10.29
N PRO A 193 51.68 -27.34 10.48
CA PRO A 193 52.64 -26.79 9.53
C PRO A 193 53.98 -27.56 9.61
N SER A 194 54.87 -27.41 8.63
CA SER A 194 56.29 -27.82 8.79
C SER A 194 57.22 -26.88 8.04
N ARG A 195 58.07 -26.19 8.80
CA ARG A 195 59.27 -25.51 8.33
C ARG A 195 60.17 -26.50 7.56
N ARG A 196 60.72 -26.08 6.43
CA ARG A 196 62.17 -26.09 6.14
C ARG A 196 62.47 -25.33 4.84
N ASN A 197 63.52 -24.51 4.94
CA ASN A 197 64.24 -23.87 3.83
C ASN A 197 64.72 -24.90 2.79
N PHE A 198 65.05 -24.41 1.59
CA PHE A 198 66.19 -24.72 0.70
C PHE A 198 65.75 -24.20 -0.68
N SER A 199 66.24 -23.03 -1.13
CA SER A 199 67.24 -22.90 -2.22
C SER A 199 66.81 -23.67 -3.48
N GLU A 200 66.67 -23.07 -4.65
CA GLU A 200 67.78 -22.61 -5.48
C GLU A 200 67.22 -21.92 -6.75
N ARG A 201 67.94 -20.88 -7.18
CA ARG A 201 68.41 -20.62 -8.57
C ARG A 201 67.39 -20.61 -9.71
N ASN A 202 67.32 -19.45 -10.36
CA ASN A 202 67.77 -19.19 -11.75
C ASN A 202 66.63 -19.43 -12.74
N GLU A 203 66.48 -18.74 -13.85
CA GLU A 203 67.11 -17.60 -14.52
C GLU A 203 66.20 -17.38 -15.75
N TYR A 204 66.10 -16.13 -16.22
CA TYR A 204 65.49 -15.67 -17.49
C TYR A 204 63.95 -15.65 -17.61
#